data_AF-A0A963HIJ3-F1
#
_entry.id   AF-A0A963HIJ3-F1
#
_cell.length_a   1.000
_cell.length_b   1.000
_cell.length_c   1.000
_cell.angle_alpha   90.00
_cell.angle_beta   90.00
_cell.angle_gamma   90.00
#
_symmetry.space_group_name_H-M   'P 1'
#
loop_
_entity.id
_entity.type
_entity.pdbx_description
1 polymer ?
#
loop_
_entity_poly.entity_id
_entity_poly.type
_entity_poly.pdbx_seq_one_letter_code
_entity_poly.pdbx_strand_id
1 'polypeptide(L)'
;MRIQTTLAAVLAGLATLGSAQAADFYERDGTTLGFNVDGMAGAFSTREDYLGEGGKQWREAFMHGVLVGKTRAGNGELYGGLGAIAQGTWGDGDAGGYTNGRERDVDLEDAYLGWRSAGGLLDFSFGRQQFQLGDGFLIAGDRINLGKGLDALGVDVDRGGAYYLAAKKSFGNTAIVRVDPDGPVRGDAFWLQSNNPYHQDTELGGLNVEYVSETHGTLGLSWMKVLDVDKGAGLGIFDRRDGMRVT
;
A
#
# COMPACT_ATOMS: atom_id res chain seq x y z
N MET A 1 17.82 30.22 36.28
CA MET A 1 17.94 29.33 35.11
C MET A 1 16.56 29.23 34.47
N ARG A 2 16.29 30.03 33.43
CA ARG A 2 14.98 30.07 32.75
C ARG A 2 15.03 29.10 31.57
N ILE A 3 14.27 28.03 31.64
CA ILE A 3 14.01 27.14 30.51
C ILE A 3 13.09 27.92 29.57
N GLN A 4 13.62 28.34 28.42
CA GLN A 4 12.81 28.89 27.34
C GLN A 4 12.21 27.72 26.57
N THR A 5 10.93 27.47 26.78
CA THR A 5 10.13 26.56 25.97
C THR A 5 9.80 27.27 24.66
N THR A 6 10.61 27.06 23.61
CA THR A 6 10.30 27.57 22.27
C THR A 6 9.21 26.68 21.68
N LEU A 7 8.00 27.22 21.59
CA LEU A 7 6.88 26.59 20.88
C LEU A 7 7.16 26.74 19.37
N ALA A 8 7.73 25.73 18.73
CA ALA A 8 7.93 25.71 17.29
C ALA A 8 6.58 25.45 16.61
N ALA A 9 6.01 26.49 16.00
CA ALA A 9 4.82 26.37 15.16
C ALA A 9 5.24 25.86 13.77
N VAL A 10 4.98 24.59 13.48
CA VAL A 10 5.12 24.01 12.14
C VAL A 10 3.98 24.55 11.26
N LEU A 11 4.32 25.46 10.35
CA LEU A 11 3.44 25.86 9.25
C LEU A 11 3.83 25.01 8.03
N ALA A 12 3.17 23.87 7.84
CA ALA A 12 3.27 23.08 6.62
C ALA A 12 2.23 23.58 5.62
N GLY A 13 2.68 24.07 4.47
CA GLY A 13 1.81 24.36 3.33
C GLY A 13 1.75 23.14 2.42
N LEU A 14 0.57 22.52 2.29
CA LEU A 14 0.34 21.37 1.43
C LEU A 14 -0.62 21.76 0.29
N ALA A 15 -0.22 21.50 -0.94
CA ALA A 15 -1.11 21.53 -2.09
C ALA A 15 -1.03 20.19 -2.82
N THR A 16 -2.13 19.45 -2.87
CA THR A 16 -2.25 18.17 -3.58
C THR A 16 -3.28 18.26 -4.71
N LEU A 17 -2.99 17.57 -5.81
CA LEU A 17 -3.92 17.38 -6.92
C LEU A 17 -3.97 15.87 -7.22
N GLY A 18 -5.17 15.30 -7.21
CA GLY A 18 -5.41 13.89 -7.54
C GLY A 18 -6.40 13.75 -8.69
N SER A 19 -6.18 12.75 -9.54
CA SER A 19 -7.10 12.40 -10.62
C SER A 19 -7.17 10.88 -10.78
N ALA A 20 -8.36 10.35 -11.05
CA ALA A 20 -8.56 8.97 -11.46
C ALA A 20 -9.45 8.95 -12.71
N GLN A 21 -9.09 8.13 -13.69
CA GLN A 21 -9.86 7.91 -14.91
C GLN A 21 -9.92 6.41 -15.22
N ALA A 22 -11.02 5.99 -15.81
CA ALA A 22 -11.26 4.61 -16.23
C ALA A 22 -11.88 4.64 -17.64
N ALA A 23 -11.44 3.73 -18.50
CA ALA A 23 -12.00 3.56 -19.83
C ALA A 23 -12.10 2.08 -20.17
N ASP A 24 -13.32 1.63 -20.48
CA ASP A 24 -13.56 0.32 -21.07
C ASP A 24 -13.43 0.44 -22.59
N PHE A 25 -12.66 -0.46 -23.20
CA PHE A 25 -12.48 -0.48 -24.65
C PHE A 25 -12.82 -1.83 -25.28
N TYR A 26 -13.16 -2.84 -24.47
CA TYR A 26 -13.77 -4.07 -24.94
C TYR A 26 -14.84 -4.56 -23.95
N GLU A 27 -16.05 -4.78 -24.45
CA GLU A 27 -17.14 -5.42 -23.72
C GLU A 27 -17.90 -6.32 -24.68
N ARG A 28 -17.91 -7.62 -24.39
CA ARG A 28 -18.70 -8.60 -25.16
C ARG A 28 -18.91 -9.88 -24.38
N ASP A 29 -20.14 -10.39 -24.40
CA ASP A 29 -20.47 -11.74 -23.91
C ASP A 29 -19.96 -12.01 -22.48
N GLY A 30 -20.03 -11.01 -21.60
CA GLY A 30 -19.58 -11.11 -20.20
C GLY A 30 -18.05 -11.07 -20.02
N THR A 31 -17.32 -10.76 -21.09
CA THR A 31 -15.90 -10.42 -21.06
C THR A 31 -15.74 -8.91 -21.12
N THR A 32 -14.95 -8.34 -20.22
CA THR A 32 -14.59 -6.93 -20.24
C THR A 32 -13.08 -6.77 -20.17
N LEU A 33 -12.56 -5.75 -20.85
CA LEU A 33 -11.18 -5.28 -20.71
C LEU A 33 -11.20 -3.75 -20.70
N GLY A 34 -10.60 -3.20 -19.65
CA GLY A 34 -10.52 -1.77 -19.42
C GLY A 34 -9.13 -1.35 -18.96
N PHE A 35 -8.89 -0.04 -18.98
CA PHE A 35 -7.68 0.58 -18.48
C PHE A 35 -8.06 1.65 -17.46
N ASN A 36 -7.44 1.56 -16.28
CA ASN A 36 -7.58 2.55 -15.22
C ASN A 36 -6.27 3.28 -15.04
N VAL A 37 -6.34 4.58 -14.79
CA VAL A 37 -5.20 5.42 -14.45
C VAL A 37 -5.54 6.26 -13.22
N ASP A 38 -4.67 6.27 -12.23
CA ASP A 38 -4.73 7.18 -11.09
C ASP A 38 -3.39 7.87 -10.86
N GLY A 39 -3.42 9.05 -10.28
CA GLY A 39 -2.19 9.80 -10.02
C GLY A 39 -2.42 10.90 -9.01
N MET A 40 -1.34 11.28 -8.34
CA MET A 40 -1.32 12.39 -7.41
C MET A 40 0.00 13.14 -7.55
N ALA A 41 -0.03 14.45 -7.37
CA ALA A 41 1.15 15.28 -7.21
C ALA A 41 0.98 16.22 -6.01
N GLY A 42 2.08 16.50 -5.32
CA GLY A 42 2.13 17.36 -4.15
C GLY A 42 3.37 18.23 -4.13
N ALA A 43 3.22 19.46 -3.64
CA ALA A 43 4.34 20.33 -3.28
C ALA A 43 4.28 20.61 -1.78
N PHE A 44 5.45 20.55 -1.13
CA PHE A 44 5.59 20.57 0.30
C PHE A 44 6.69 21.53 0.72
N SER A 45 6.51 22.18 1.86
CA SER A 45 7.54 23.01 2.47
C SER A 45 7.46 22.96 3.99
N THR A 46 8.62 22.92 4.62
CA THR A 46 8.79 23.06 6.07
C THR A 46 9.84 24.13 6.37
N ARG A 47 9.78 24.71 7.57
CA ARG A 47 10.81 25.64 8.07
C ARG A 47 11.94 24.94 8.82
N GLU A 48 11.69 23.73 9.27
CA GLU A 48 12.58 22.89 10.05
C GLU A 48 12.47 21.46 9.53
N ASP A 49 13.47 20.64 9.84
CA ASP A 49 13.52 19.22 9.52
C ASP A 49 13.94 18.39 10.74
N TYR A 50 13.81 17.07 10.64
CA TYR A 50 14.19 16.15 11.71
C TYR A 50 15.70 15.86 11.73
N LEU A 51 16.46 16.39 10.77
CA LEU A 51 17.90 16.20 10.63
C LEU A 51 18.72 17.37 11.21
N GLY A 52 18.07 18.49 11.55
CA GLY A 52 18.70 19.71 12.01
C GLY A 52 19.36 20.55 10.91
N GLU A 53 19.00 20.36 9.65
CA GLU A 53 19.59 21.09 8.51
C GLU A 53 18.81 22.37 8.16
N GLY A 54 17.56 22.47 8.63
CA GLY A 54 16.69 23.65 8.51
C GLY A 54 15.47 23.40 7.63
N GLY A 55 15.04 24.42 6.88
CA GLY A 55 13.84 24.33 6.05
C GLY A 55 14.04 23.47 4.79
N LYS A 56 13.02 22.69 4.43
CA LYS A 56 13.00 21.83 3.24
C LYS A 56 11.88 22.24 2.29
N GLN A 57 12.13 22.11 0.98
CA GLN A 57 11.12 22.21 -0.06
C GLN A 57 11.25 21.03 -1.02
N TRP A 58 10.17 20.27 -1.17
CA TRP A 58 10.16 19.13 -2.07
C TRP A 58 8.82 18.97 -2.76
N ARG A 59 8.84 18.14 -3.80
CA ARG A 59 7.68 17.76 -4.60
C ARG A 59 7.66 16.25 -4.71
N GLU A 60 6.47 15.68 -4.72
CA GLU A 60 6.25 14.27 -4.95
C GLU A 60 5.18 14.11 -6.01
N ALA A 61 5.26 13.02 -6.77
CA ALA A 61 4.21 12.65 -7.70
C ALA A 61 4.27 11.16 -7.99
N PHE A 62 3.12 10.60 -8.32
CA PHE A 62 3.03 9.29 -8.95
C PHE A 62 1.93 9.28 -10.01
N MET A 63 2.07 8.34 -10.93
CA MET A 63 1.05 7.94 -11.89
C MET A 63 1.04 6.42 -11.97
N HIS A 64 -0.12 5.83 -11.80
CA HIS A 64 -0.37 4.41 -11.80
C HIS A 64 -1.35 4.08 -12.92
N GLY A 65 -1.03 3.07 -13.73
CA GLY A 65 -1.88 2.62 -14.83
C GLY A 65 -2.02 1.10 -14.81
N VAL A 66 -3.25 0.60 -14.92
CA VAL A 66 -3.54 -0.83 -14.84
C VAL A 66 -4.55 -1.25 -15.90
N LEU A 67 -4.22 -2.33 -16.63
CA LEU A 67 -5.17 -3.06 -17.45
C LEU A 67 -5.91 -4.05 -16.56
N VAL A 68 -7.24 -3.99 -16.56
CA VAL A 68 -8.10 -4.90 -15.79
C VAL A 68 -9.05 -5.63 -16.71
N GLY A 69 -9.22 -6.92 -16.48
CA GLY A 69 -10.10 -7.74 -17.29
C GLY A 69 -10.85 -8.77 -16.47
N LYS A 70 -12.00 -9.19 -16.99
CA LYS A 70 -12.75 -10.33 -16.49
C LYS A 70 -13.45 -11.08 -17.61
N THR A 71 -13.71 -12.35 -17.40
CA THR A 71 -14.47 -13.22 -18.31
C THR A 71 -15.22 -14.28 -17.53
N ARG A 72 -16.32 -14.77 -18.09
CA ARG A 72 -17.06 -15.91 -17.52
C ARG A 72 -16.18 -17.16 -17.49
N ALA A 73 -16.25 -17.90 -16.40
CA ALA A 73 -15.53 -19.16 -16.21
C ALA A 73 -16.29 -20.07 -15.24
N GLY A 74 -16.81 -21.20 -15.74
CA GLY A 74 -17.60 -22.14 -14.95
C GLY A 74 -18.87 -21.49 -14.39
N ASN A 75 -19.10 -21.65 -13.09
CA ASN A 75 -20.19 -21.02 -12.34
C ASN A 75 -19.80 -19.63 -11.78
N GLY A 76 -18.84 -18.94 -12.38
CA GLY A 76 -18.32 -17.66 -11.90
C GLY A 76 -17.62 -16.86 -12.99
N GLU A 77 -16.67 -16.04 -12.57
CA GLU A 77 -15.82 -15.24 -13.44
C GLU A 77 -14.35 -15.33 -13.03
N LEU A 78 -13.47 -15.41 -14.03
CA LEU A 78 -12.06 -15.14 -13.86
C LEU A 78 -11.84 -13.64 -14.05
N TYR A 79 -10.96 -13.06 -13.25
CA TYR A 79 -10.56 -11.67 -13.35
C TYR A 79 -9.07 -11.52 -13.11
N GLY A 80 -8.51 -10.38 -13.47
CA GLY A 80 -7.11 -10.08 -13.21
C GLY A 80 -6.71 -8.68 -13.62
N GLY A 81 -5.49 -8.33 -13.27
CA GLY A 81 -4.92 -7.03 -13.59
C GLY A 81 -3.41 -7.10 -13.82
N LEU A 82 -2.93 -6.23 -14.71
CA LEU A 82 -1.52 -6.01 -14.97
C LEU A 82 -1.27 -4.51 -15.08
N GLY A 83 -0.43 -3.96 -14.21
CA GLY A 83 -0.28 -2.53 -14.05
C GLY A 83 1.09 -2.12 -13.53
N ALA A 84 1.45 -0.87 -13.80
CA ALA A 84 2.72 -0.29 -13.44
C ALA A 84 2.53 1.10 -12.83
N ILE A 85 3.44 1.49 -11.95
CA ILE A 85 3.48 2.79 -11.31
C ILE A 85 4.78 3.50 -11.66
N ALA A 86 4.69 4.77 -12.03
CA ALA A 86 5.82 5.69 -12.15
C ALA A 86 5.73 6.71 -11.01
N GLN A 87 6.84 6.98 -10.33
CA GLN A 87 6.85 7.77 -9.10
C GLN A 87 8.18 8.52 -8.91
N GLY A 88 8.17 9.50 -8.02
CA GLY A 88 9.40 10.15 -7.59
C GLY A 88 9.22 11.26 -6.55
N THR A 89 10.37 11.69 -6.04
CA THR A 89 10.53 12.84 -5.15
C THR A 89 11.60 13.76 -5.74
N TRP A 90 11.35 15.08 -5.74
CA TRP A 90 12.24 16.10 -6.29
C TRP A 90 12.43 17.28 -5.35
N GLY A 91 13.61 17.88 -5.34
CA GLY A 91 13.94 19.04 -4.50
C GLY A 91 14.91 18.62 -3.40
N ASP A 92 14.66 19.09 -2.18
CA ASP A 92 15.58 18.91 -1.05
C ASP A 92 15.48 17.53 -0.37
N GLY A 93 14.49 16.72 -0.76
CA GLY A 93 14.06 15.54 0.00
C GLY A 93 13.08 15.91 1.12
N ASP A 94 12.45 14.91 1.72
CA ASP A 94 11.50 15.14 2.80
C ASP A 94 12.16 15.54 4.11
N ALA A 95 11.38 16.22 4.96
CA ALA A 95 11.84 16.69 6.26
C ALA A 95 12.24 15.55 7.23
N GLY A 96 11.74 14.33 7.04
CA GLY A 96 12.09 13.15 7.82
C GLY A 96 13.40 12.48 7.39
N GLY A 97 13.96 12.88 6.26
CA GLY A 97 15.18 12.27 5.70
C GLY A 97 14.96 10.89 5.11
N TYR A 98 13.73 10.54 4.74
CA TYR A 98 13.41 9.25 4.10
C TYR A 98 13.69 9.24 2.59
N THR A 99 13.81 10.42 1.98
CA THR A 99 14.06 10.69 0.57
C THR A 99 15.09 11.82 0.46
N ASN A 100 15.83 11.86 -0.65
CA ASN A 100 16.86 12.88 -0.91
C ASN A 100 16.56 13.76 -2.14
N GLY A 101 15.35 13.66 -2.71
CA GLY A 101 14.89 14.50 -3.82
C GLY A 101 15.43 14.08 -5.19
N ARG A 102 16.00 12.89 -5.31
CA ARG A 102 16.55 12.33 -6.55
C ARG A 102 15.94 10.98 -6.91
N GLU A 103 14.84 10.63 -6.27
CA GLU A 103 14.05 9.45 -6.53
C GLU A 103 13.29 9.60 -7.85
N ARG A 104 13.46 8.62 -8.74
CA ARG A 104 12.63 8.38 -9.91
C ARG A 104 12.61 6.88 -10.13
N ASP A 105 11.43 6.33 -10.25
CA ASP A 105 11.29 4.89 -10.39
C ASP A 105 10.04 4.51 -11.17
N VAL A 106 10.10 3.35 -11.82
CA VAL A 106 8.98 2.73 -12.53
C VAL A 106 8.96 1.26 -12.19
N ASP A 107 7.86 0.83 -11.58
CA ASP A 107 7.72 -0.50 -11.02
C ASP A 107 6.44 -1.20 -11.48
N LEU A 108 6.47 -2.53 -11.49
CA LEU A 108 5.27 -3.34 -11.58
C LEU A 108 4.47 -3.19 -10.28
N GLU A 109 3.24 -2.71 -10.38
CA GLU A 109 2.38 -2.43 -9.22
C GLU A 109 1.22 -3.43 -9.10
N ASP A 110 0.76 -3.98 -10.22
CA ASP A 110 -0.30 -4.99 -10.26
C ASP A 110 0.12 -6.15 -11.18
N ALA A 111 -0.07 -7.38 -10.72
CA ALA A 111 0.04 -8.60 -11.52
C ALA A 111 -0.68 -9.73 -10.78
N TYR A 112 -1.99 -9.82 -10.96
CA TYR A 112 -2.83 -10.76 -10.23
C TYR A 112 -3.88 -11.43 -11.10
N LEU A 113 -4.30 -12.60 -10.64
CA LEU A 113 -5.43 -13.35 -11.18
C LEU A 113 -6.33 -13.79 -10.03
N GLY A 114 -7.63 -13.85 -10.30
CA GLY A 114 -8.61 -14.32 -9.36
C GLY A 114 -9.79 -14.99 -10.03
N TRP A 115 -10.56 -15.69 -9.21
CA TRP A 115 -11.83 -16.28 -9.57
C TRP A 115 -12.86 -15.94 -8.50
N ARG A 116 -14.05 -15.56 -8.95
CA ARG A 116 -15.18 -15.25 -8.09
C ARG A 116 -16.41 -16.06 -8.51
N SER A 117 -17.06 -16.71 -7.55
CA SER A 117 -18.29 -17.46 -7.79
C SER A 117 -19.43 -16.52 -8.21
N ALA A 118 -20.38 -17.02 -9.00
CA ALA A 118 -21.63 -16.32 -9.22
C ALA A 118 -22.31 -16.02 -7.88
N GLY A 119 -22.82 -14.79 -7.72
CA GLY A 119 -23.38 -14.31 -6.46
C GLY A 119 -22.35 -13.84 -5.42
N GLY A 120 -21.04 -13.97 -5.67
CA GLY A 120 -20.00 -13.37 -4.81
C GLY A 120 -19.65 -14.12 -3.52
N LEU A 121 -20.31 -15.25 -3.24
CA LEU A 121 -20.07 -16.05 -2.01
C LEU A 121 -18.58 -16.37 -1.78
N LEU A 122 -17.87 -16.78 -2.82
CA LEU A 122 -16.44 -17.12 -2.76
C LEU A 122 -15.66 -16.28 -3.75
N ASP A 123 -14.57 -15.70 -3.29
CA ASP A 123 -13.58 -15.01 -4.11
C ASP A 123 -12.18 -15.52 -3.71
N PHE A 124 -11.38 -15.92 -4.69
CA PHE A 124 -9.98 -16.28 -4.50
C PHE A 124 -9.12 -15.50 -5.48
N SER A 125 -8.02 -14.92 -4.98
CA SER A 125 -7.05 -14.26 -5.82
C SER A 125 -5.62 -14.46 -5.34
N PHE A 126 -4.68 -14.35 -6.27
CA PHE A 126 -3.26 -14.46 -5.98
C PHE A 126 -2.43 -13.58 -6.92
N GLY A 127 -1.21 -13.27 -6.47
CA GLY A 127 -0.28 -12.41 -7.21
C GLY A 127 -0.06 -11.06 -6.55
N ARG A 128 0.52 -10.11 -7.28
CA ARG A 128 0.78 -8.75 -6.81
C ARG A 128 -0.50 -7.93 -6.88
N GLN A 129 -1.04 -7.56 -5.72
CA GLN A 129 -2.27 -6.79 -5.61
C GLN A 129 -2.35 -6.12 -4.23
N GLN A 130 -3.28 -5.18 -4.11
CA GLN A 130 -3.61 -4.53 -2.85
C GLN A 130 -4.45 -5.45 -1.97
N PHE A 131 -4.22 -5.35 -0.66
CA PHE A 131 -5.09 -5.94 0.34
C PHE A 131 -5.33 -4.92 1.45
N GLN A 132 -6.59 -4.75 1.81
CA GLN A 132 -7.02 -3.96 2.94
C GLN A 132 -7.88 -4.85 3.84
N LEU A 133 -7.53 -4.88 5.12
CA LEU A 133 -8.29 -5.58 6.15
C LEU A 133 -9.33 -4.63 6.74
N GLY A 134 -10.61 -4.94 6.59
CA GLY A 134 -11.71 -4.10 7.07
C GLY A 134 -11.60 -2.65 6.59
N ASP A 135 -11.58 -1.70 7.52
CA ASP A 135 -11.43 -0.27 7.25
C ASP A 135 -9.99 0.18 6.98
N GLY A 136 -9.03 -0.72 7.09
CA GLY A 136 -7.61 -0.45 6.89
C GLY A 136 -6.83 -0.08 8.16
N PHE A 137 -7.44 -0.15 9.35
CA PHE A 137 -6.74 0.19 10.59
C PHE A 137 -5.51 -0.68 10.84
N LEU A 138 -5.62 -2.00 10.65
CA LEU A 138 -4.50 -2.94 10.85
C LEU A 138 -3.66 -3.15 9.59
N ILE A 139 -4.31 -3.25 8.43
CA ILE A 139 -3.65 -3.45 7.13
C ILE A 139 -4.37 -2.62 6.08
N ALA A 140 -3.66 -1.68 5.47
CA ALA A 140 -4.14 -0.86 4.36
C ALA A 140 -3.14 -0.90 3.19
N GLY A 141 -2.74 -2.10 2.78
CA GLY A 141 -1.71 -2.30 1.75
C GLY A 141 -0.27 -2.21 2.28
N ASP A 142 0.67 -2.34 1.36
CA ASP A 142 2.11 -2.23 1.63
C ASP A 142 2.61 -0.84 1.22
N ARG A 143 2.18 0.18 1.97
CA ARG A 143 2.16 1.58 1.48
C ARG A 143 3.36 2.45 1.79
N ILE A 144 4.17 2.10 2.78
CA ILE A 144 5.33 2.91 3.13
C ILE A 144 6.30 2.89 1.95
N ASN A 145 6.72 4.08 1.50
CA ASN A 145 7.45 4.24 0.26
C ASN A 145 8.66 5.15 0.48
N LEU A 146 9.71 4.60 1.09
CA LEU A 146 10.95 5.35 1.30
C LEU A 146 11.70 5.53 -0.02
N GLY A 147 12.64 6.47 0.01
CA GLY A 147 13.60 6.71 -1.04
C GLY A 147 15.03 6.46 -0.56
N LYS A 148 15.94 7.23 -1.13
CA LYS A 148 17.39 7.13 -0.94
C LYS A 148 17.90 7.90 0.28
N GLY A 149 17.01 8.17 1.23
CA GLY A 149 17.33 9.00 2.39
C GLY A 149 18.25 8.28 3.37
N LEU A 150 18.11 6.96 3.51
CA LEU A 150 18.87 6.15 4.46
C LEU A 150 20.14 5.50 3.87
N ASP A 151 20.40 5.68 2.56
CA ASP A 151 21.60 5.16 1.88
C ASP A 151 22.90 5.56 2.58
N ALA A 152 22.97 6.80 3.08
CA ALA A 152 24.14 7.33 3.80
C ALA A 152 24.43 6.60 5.12
N LEU A 153 23.42 5.91 5.68
CA LEU A 153 23.53 5.07 6.87
C LEU A 153 23.78 3.59 6.52
N GLY A 154 23.92 3.26 5.23
CA GLY A 154 24.12 1.89 4.75
C GLY A 154 22.86 1.01 4.85
N VAL A 155 21.67 1.63 4.93
CA VAL A 155 20.38 0.94 5.00
C VAL A 155 19.67 1.10 3.66
N ASP A 156 19.68 0.03 2.86
CA ASP A 156 19.06 0.01 1.53
C ASP A 156 17.55 -0.30 1.64
N VAL A 157 16.75 0.76 1.64
CA VAL A 157 15.29 0.69 1.71
C VAL A 157 14.59 1.54 0.65
N ASP A 158 15.33 1.91 -0.40
CA ASP A 158 14.79 2.71 -1.50
C ASP A 158 13.68 1.93 -2.22
N ARG A 159 12.53 2.57 -2.35
CA ARG A 159 11.34 2.04 -3.04
C ARG A 159 10.76 3.06 -4.02
N GLY A 160 11.58 4.03 -4.45
CA GLY A 160 11.21 5.04 -5.44
C GLY A 160 10.64 6.34 -4.87
N GLY A 161 10.59 6.51 -3.55
CA GLY A 161 10.16 7.76 -2.90
C GLY A 161 8.65 8.01 -2.97
N ALA A 162 8.23 9.27 -3.14
CA ALA A 162 6.83 9.69 -2.98
C ALA A 162 6.23 9.24 -1.63
N TYR A 163 7.01 9.45 -0.56
CA TYR A 163 6.74 8.97 0.79
C TYR A 163 5.41 9.50 1.35
N TYR A 164 5.17 10.81 1.24
CA TYR A 164 3.96 11.42 1.78
C TYR A 164 2.72 11.13 0.93
N LEU A 165 2.90 10.86 -0.36
CA LEU A 165 1.80 10.41 -1.23
C LEU A 165 1.48 8.93 -1.08
N ALA A 166 2.37 8.14 -0.43
CA ALA A 166 2.24 6.70 -0.27
C ALA A 166 1.88 6.01 -1.60
N ALA A 167 2.73 6.25 -2.61
CA ALA A 167 2.47 5.95 -4.01
C ALA A 167 2.23 4.45 -4.26
N LYS A 168 3.14 3.59 -3.79
CA LYS A 168 2.95 2.13 -3.84
C LYS A 168 1.93 1.67 -2.83
N LYS A 169 1.17 0.63 -3.17
CA LYS A 169 0.03 0.12 -2.41
C LYS A 169 0.02 -1.41 -2.33
N SER A 170 0.49 -2.08 -3.38
CA SER A 170 0.39 -3.54 -3.50
C SER A 170 1.46 -4.28 -2.70
N PHE A 171 1.06 -5.41 -2.13
CA PHE A 171 1.99 -6.43 -1.64
C PHE A 171 2.69 -7.10 -2.84
N GLY A 172 3.93 -7.56 -2.64
CA GLY A 172 4.71 -8.22 -3.70
C GLY A 172 4.03 -9.47 -4.23
N ASN A 173 3.50 -10.29 -3.32
CA ASN A 173 2.69 -11.46 -3.63
C ASN A 173 1.61 -11.65 -2.57
N THR A 174 0.45 -12.12 -2.98
CA THR A 174 -0.63 -12.49 -2.06
C THR A 174 -1.29 -13.80 -2.49
N ALA A 175 -1.96 -14.43 -1.54
CA ALA A 175 -3.00 -15.41 -1.76
C ALA A 175 -4.14 -15.09 -0.80
N ILE A 176 -5.32 -14.79 -1.33
CA ILE A 176 -6.45 -14.26 -0.58
C ILE A 176 -7.68 -15.10 -0.91
N VAL A 177 -8.40 -15.52 0.12
CA VAL A 177 -9.72 -16.11 0.03
C VAL A 177 -10.69 -15.19 0.79
N ARG A 178 -11.79 -14.83 0.15
CA ARG A 178 -12.90 -14.12 0.78
C ARG A 178 -14.16 -14.98 0.71
N VAL A 179 -14.91 -14.95 1.79
CA VAL A 179 -16.20 -15.65 1.93
C VAL A 179 -17.24 -14.62 2.35
N ASP A 180 -18.20 -14.36 1.49
CA ASP A 180 -19.22 -13.30 1.65
C ASP A 180 -20.62 -13.86 1.37
N PRO A 181 -21.19 -14.67 2.28
CA PRO A 181 -22.53 -15.21 2.13
C PRO A 181 -23.59 -14.12 2.27
N ASP A 182 -24.79 -14.41 1.74
CA ASP A 182 -25.96 -13.58 2.01
C ASP A 182 -26.19 -13.45 3.53
N GLY A 183 -26.12 -12.22 4.04
CA GLY A 183 -26.31 -11.92 5.46
C GLY A 183 -25.26 -10.96 6.00
N PRO A 184 -25.16 -10.83 7.34
CA PRO A 184 -24.28 -9.85 7.97
C PRO A 184 -22.86 -10.37 8.21
N VAL A 185 -22.53 -11.63 7.91
CA VAL A 185 -21.23 -12.22 8.25
C VAL A 185 -20.39 -12.40 7.00
N ARG A 186 -19.15 -11.92 7.06
CA ARG A 186 -18.14 -12.15 6.02
C ARG A 186 -16.80 -12.48 6.65
N GLY A 187 -15.89 -13.05 5.86
CA GLY A 187 -14.56 -13.35 6.33
C GLY A 187 -13.51 -13.42 5.25
N ASP A 188 -12.26 -13.31 5.69
CA ASP A 188 -11.07 -13.33 4.85
C ASP A 188 -10.06 -14.31 5.43
N ALA A 189 -9.37 -15.04 4.56
CA ALA A 189 -8.12 -15.72 4.87
C ALA A 189 -7.07 -15.21 3.90
N PHE A 190 -5.90 -14.85 4.40
CA PHE A 190 -4.88 -14.19 3.58
C PHE A 190 -3.48 -14.65 3.94
N TRP A 191 -2.65 -14.68 2.90
CA TRP A 191 -1.20 -14.71 2.96
C TRP A 191 -0.68 -13.52 2.15
N LEU A 192 0.23 -12.76 2.73
CA LEU A 192 0.73 -11.50 2.20
C LEU A 192 2.25 -11.49 2.33
N GLN A 193 2.94 -11.34 1.20
CA GLN A 193 4.38 -11.11 1.13
C GLN A 193 4.61 -9.64 0.79
N SER A 194 5.19 -8.91 1.74
CA SER A 194 5.62 -7.53 1.49
C SER A 194 6.79 -7.51 0.51
N ASN A 195 6.87 -6.43 -0.27
CA ASN A 195 8.01 -6.11 -1.12
C ASN A 195 8.43 -4.68 -0.78
N ASN A 196 8.79 -4.52 0.48
CA ASN A 196 9.11 -3.28 1.15
C ASN A 196 10.27 -3.55 2.12
N PRO A 197 11.51 -3.23 1.72
CA PRO A 197 12.69 -3.54 2.52
C PRO A 197 12.68 -2.83 3.88
N TYR A 198 11.98 -1.70 4.01
CA TYR A 198 11.79 -1.03 5.31
C TYR A 198 10.97 -1.88 6.29
N HIS A 199 10.03 -2.67 5.78
CA HIS A 199 9.34 -3.68 6.54
C HIS A 199 10.08 -5.01 6.55
N GLN A 200 11.34 -5.08 6.13
CA GLN A 200 12.10 -6.33 5.99
C GLN A 200 11.33 -7.40 5.20
N ASP A 201 10.63 -7.00 4.13
CA ASP A 201 9.86 -7.91 3.28
C ASP A 201 9.04 -8.93 4.09
N THR A 202 8.29 -8.42 5.07
CA THR A 202 7.53 -9.26 6.01
C THR A 202 6.58 -10.21 5.29
N GLU A 203 6.63 -11.48 5.69
CA GLU A 203 5.65 -12.50 5.32
C GLU A 203 4.58 -12.61 6.43
N LEU A 204 3.31 -12.50 6.08
CA LEU A 204 2.19 -12.44 7.03
C LEU A 204 1.04 -13.34 6.58
N GLY A 205 0.52 -14.15 7.51
CA GLY A 205 -0.72 -14.90 7.32
C GLY A 205 -1.79 -14.49 8.32
N GLY A 206 -3.06 -14.56 7.94
CA GLY A 206 -4.13 -14.20 8.86
C GLY A 206 -5.53 -14.63 8.45
N LEU A 207 -6.45 -14.44 9.40
CA LEU A 207 -7.88 -14.69 9.30
C LEU A 207 -8.65 -13.47 9.83
N ASN A 208 -9.80 -13.22 9.23
CA ASN A 208 -10.71 -12.17 9.64
C ASN A 208 -12.15 -12.66 9.59
N VAL A 209 -12.95 -12.28 10.58
CA VAL A 209 -14.40 -12.44 10.54
C VAL A 209 -15.04 -11.13 10.97
N GLU A 210 -15.99 -10.67 10.18
CA GLU A 210 -16.75 -9.45 10.44
C GLU A 210 -18.23 -9.75 10.53
N TYR A 211 -18.88 -9.12 11.51
CA TYR A 211 -20.32 -8.96 11.56
C TYR A 211 -20.66 -7.51 11.20
N VAL A 212 -21.35 -7.32 10.08
CA VAL A 212 -21.72 -6.03 9.51
C VAL A 212 -23.18 -5.74 9.81
N SER A 213 -23.43 -4.68 10.57
CA SER A 213 -24.77 -4.18 10.87
C SER A 213 -24.96 -2.79 10.29
N GLU A 214 -26.01 -2.61 9.48
CA GLU A 214 -26.36 -1.29 8.95
C GLU A 214 -26.70 -0.27 10.05
N THR A 215 -27.15 -0.74 11.21
CA THR A 215 -27.59 0.11 12.33
C THR A 215 -26.56 0.28 13.43
N HIS A 216 -25.61 -0.66 13.58
CA HIS A 216 -24.65 -0.67 14.69
C HIS A 216 -23.18 -0.62 14.24
N GLY A 217 -22.92 -0.58 12.93
CA GLY A 217 -21.57 -0.63 12.38
C GLY A 217 -21.03 -2.06 12.27
N THR A 218 -19.71 -2.17 12.14
CA THR A 218 -19.01 -3.45 11.93
C THR A 218 -18.25 -3.87 13.18
N LEU A 219 -18.43 -5.12 13.60
CA LEU A 219 -17.59 -5.77 14.61
C LEU A 219 -16.67 -6.78 13.91
N GLY A 220 -15.36 -6.56 13.98
CA GLY A 220 -14.34 -7.45 13.42
C GLY A 220 -13.58 -8.21 14.50
N LEU A 221 -13.26 -9.48 14.20
CA LEU A 221 -12.28 -10.27 14.94
C LEU A 221 -11.22 -10.75 13.95
N SER A 222 -9.98 -10.37 14.19
CA SER A 222 -8.86 -10.68 13.30
C SER A 222 -7.76 -11.41 14.06
N TRP A 223 -7.14 -12.38 13.39
CA TRP A 223 -5.95 -13.06 13.89
C TRP A 223 -4.87 -13.04 12.81
N MET A 224 -3.65 -12.70 13.18
CA MET A 224 -2.53 -12.64 12.24
C MET A 224 -1.26 -13.18 12.87
N LYS A 225 -0.38 -13.72 12.02
CA LYS A 225 0.95 -14.18 12.41
C LYS A 225 1.96 -13.77 11.36
N VAL A 226 3.02 -13.10 11.81
CA VAL A 226 4.24 -12.91 11.02
C VAL A 226 4.92 -14.27 10.88
N LEU A 227 5.07 -14.71 9.64
CA LEU A 227 5.63 -16.00 9.27
C LEU A 227 7.14 -15.91 9.13
N ASP A 228 7.63 -14.82 8.53
CA ASP A 228 9.05 -14.54 8.33
C ASP A 228 9.31 -13.03 8.14
N VAL A 229 10.57 -12.62 8.31
CA VAL A 229 11.09 -11.28 7.96
C VAL A 229 12.53 -11.43 7.45
N ASP A 230 12.93 -10.56 6.52
CA ASP A 230 14.30 -10.52 6.02
C ASP A 230 15.28 -9.90 7.04
N LYS A 231 15.98 -10.79 7.75
CA LYS A 231 16.90 -10.40 8.84
C LYS A 231 18.21 -9.87 8.28
N GLY A 232 18.78 -8.89 8.99
CA GLY A 232 20.08 -8.31 8.62
C GLY A 232 19.99 -7.15 7.64
N ALA A 233 18.78 -6.70 7.27
CA ALA A 233 18.53 -5.48 6.47
C ALA A 233 18.84 -4.15 7.20
N GLY A 234 19.68 -4.16 8.24
CA GLY A 234 20.03 -2.97 9.02
C GLY A 234 18.96 -2.49 10.02
N LEU A 235 17.82 -3.19 10.14
CA LEU A 235 16.69 -2.84 10.99
C LEU A 235 16.49 -3.85 12.14
N GLY A 236 17.55 -4.14 12.91
CA GLY A 236 17.57 -5.28 13.86
C GLY A 236 16.49 -5.28 14.97
N ILE A 237 15.84 -4.14 15.25
CA ILE A 237 14.67 -4.11 16.15
C ILE A 237 13.46 -4.84 15.53
N PHE A 238 13.34 -4.84 14.21
CA PHE A 238 12.26 -5.47 13.47
C PHE A 238 12.44 -6.99 13.28
N ASP A 239 13.65 -7.53 13.44
CA ASP A 239 13.91 -8.98 13.45
C ASP A 239 13.05 -9.73 14.48
N ARG A 240 12.66 -9.03 15.55
CA ARG A 240 11.83 -9.56 16.64
C ARG A 240 10.37 -9.77 16.25
N ARG A 241 9.95 -9.31 15.07
CA ARG A 241 8.61 -9.55 14.53
C ARG A 241 8.45 -10.97 13.99
N ASP A 242 9.54 -11.68 13.68
CA ASP A 242 9.47 -13.09 13.29
C ASP A 242 8.71 -13.92 14.33
N GLY A 243 7.65 -14.60 13.88
CA GLY A 243 6.77 -15.40 14.73
C GLY A 243 5.79 -14.61 15.60
N MET A 244 5.74 -13.27 15.49
CA MET A 244 4.82 -12.42 16.22
C MET A 244 3.37 -12.76 15.87
N ARG A 245 2.50 -12.74 16.88
CA ARG A 245 1.07 -13.00 16.75
C ARG A 245 0.29 -11.76 17.15
N VAL A 246 -0.78 -11.47 16.42
CA VAL A 246 -1.71 -10.35 16.65
C VAL A 246 -3.12 -10.93 16.72
N THR A 247 -3.88 -10.51 17.73
CA THR A 247 -5.25 -10.95 18.07
C THR A 247 -6.08 -9.78 18.53
#